data_AF-X1EN50-F1
#
_entry.id   AF-X1EN50-F1
#
_cell.length_a   1.000
_cell.length_b   1.000
_cell.length_c   1.000
_cell.angle_alpha   90.00
_cell.angle_beta   90.00
_cell.angle_gamma   90.00
#
_symmetry.space_group_name_H-M   'P 1'
#
loop_
_entity.id
_entity.type
_entity.pdbx_description
1 polymer ?
#
loop_
_entity_poly.entity_id
_entity_poly.type
_entity_poly.pdbx_seq_one_letter_code
_entity_poly.pdbx_strand_id
1 'polypeptide(L)'
;MVAFFAVSVRNNANSRHIFFTNNSEIPDIGGFETERFFEENEIEVVTLPYTCKIPRNNFNCWGSTFYLFDILKHISENAAEDDIYIILDPDCVFINPVDRLVDLISRYDVLAYDLRSPPEADLYGLSRLDMKEIYEEINGKALSEPPRDYGAEWVGAKVKVIKDIVRIFDETRSIIDERVKRGKKVLIRRNTC
;
A
#
# COMPACT_ATOMS: atom_id res chain seq x y z
N MET A 1 14.45 4.99 -5.19
CA MET A 1 13.84 5.09 -6.54
C MET A 1 14.76 4.62 -7.66
N VAL A 2 15.80 5.35 -8.09
CA VAL A 2 16.67 4.90 -9.22
C VAL A 2 17.25 3.50 -8.97
N ALA A 3 17.84 3.27 -7.79
CA ALA A 3 18.38 1.96 -7.43
C ALA A 3 17.31 0.85 -7.41
N PHE A 4 16.09 1.16 -6.95
CA PHE A 4 14.96 0.24 -6.97
C PHE A 4 14.67 -0.23 -8.40
N PHE A 5 14.53 0.70 -9.34
CA PHE A 5 14.21 0.37 -10.72
C PHE A 5 15.37 -0.26 -11.47
N ALA A 6 16.62 0.17 -11.24
CA ALA A 6 17.79 -0.45 -11.84
C ALA A 6 17.87 -1.95 -11.49
N VAL A 7 17.57 -2.28 -10.23
CA VAL A 7 17.54 -3.66 -9.75
C VAL A 7 16.28 -4.40 -10.25
N SER A 8 15.13 -3.73 -10.30
CA SER A 8 13.88 -4.34 -10.81
C SER A 8 14.00 -4.71 -12.30
N VAL A 9 14.46 -3.79 -13.15
CA VAL A 9 14.66 -4.03 -14.59
C VAL A 9 15.64 -5.17 -14.83
N ARG A 10 16.74 -5.20 -14.07
CA ARG A 10 17.74 -6.28 -14.17
C ARG A 10 17.16 -7.65 -13.87
N ASN A 11 16.26 -7.77 -12.91
CA ASN A 11 15.71 -9.05 -12.46
C ASN A 11 14.39 -9.41 -13.16
N ASN A 12 13.64 -8.43 -13.68
CA ASN A 12 12.26 -8.58 -14.13
C ASN A 12 12.05 -7.92 -15.49
N ALA A 13 12.98 -8.09 -16.44
CA ALA A 13 12.99 -7.37 -17.73
C ALA A 13 11.73 -7.53 -18.58
N ASN A 14 10.91 -8.57 -18.34
CA ASN A 14 9.65 -8.80 -19.06
C ASN A 14 8.42 -8.20 -18.35
N SER A 15 8.61 -7.52 -17.21
CA SER A 15 7.54 -6.87 -16.45
C SER A 15 7.37 -5.42 -16.89
N ARG A 16 6.15 -4.89 -16.76
CA ARG A 16 5.92 -3.44 -16.88
C ARG A 16 6.36 -2.77 -15.58
N HIS A 17 7.23 -1.78 -15.69
CA HIS A 17 7.74 -1.02 -14.56
C HIS A 17 7.00 0.31 -14.45
N ILE A 18 6.39 0.59 -13.29
CA ILE A 18 5.57 1.78 -13.09
C ILE A 18 6.05 2.51 -11.83
N PHE A 19 6.36 3.79 -11.98
CA PHE A 19 6.67 4.72 -10.91
C PHE A 19 5.49 5.67 -10.67
N PHE A 20 4.85 5.55 -9.50
CA PHE A 20 3.82 6.47 -9.07
C PHE A 20 4.43 7.62 -8.26
N THR A 21 4.06 8.85 -8.59
CA THR A 21 4.55 10.06 -7.92
C THR A 21 3.48 11.13 -7.80
N ASN A 22 3.57 11.97 -6.77
CA ASN A 22 2.76 13.17 -6.65
C ASN A 22 3.57 14.45 -6.92
N ASN A 23 4.82 14.32 -7.36
CA ASN A 23 5.67 15.42 -7.77
C ASN A 23 5.44 15.73 -9.26
N SER A 24 5.49 17.02 -9.61
CA SER A 24 5.38 17.48 -10.99
C SER A 24 6.65 17.23 -11.81
N GLU A 25 7.78 17.01 -11.15
CA GLU A 25 9.10 16.84 -11.75
C GLU A 25 9.84 15.69 -11.06
N ILE A 26 10.71 15.00 -11.80
CA ILE A 26 11.57 13.96 -11.25
C ILE A 26 12.98 14.53 -11.09
N PRO A 27 13.46 14.73 -9.84
CA PRO A 27 14.75 15.37 -9.63
C PRO A 27 15.90 14.43 -9.99
N ASP A 28 16.96 15.00 -10.55
CA ASP A 28 18.24 14.32 -10.71
C ASP A 28 18.91 14.04 -9.37
N ILE A 29 19.64 12.93 -9.29
CA ILE A 29 20.32 12.48 -8.07
C ILE A 29 21.84 12.62 -8.26
N GLY A 30 22.44 13.65 -7.67
CA GLY A 30 23.91 13.83 -7.70
C GLY A 30 24.49 13.96 -9.12
N GLY A 31 23.74 14.55 -10.05
CA GLY A 31 24.11 14.66 -11.47
C GLY A 31 23.72 13.46 -12.33
N PHE A 32 23.03 12.46 -11.75
CA PHE A 32 22.42 11.37 -12.51
C PHE A 32 21.09 11.82 -13.14
N GLU A 33 21.03 11.80 -14.47
CA GLU A 33 19.86 12.12 -15.29
C GLU A 33 18.75 11.08 -15.07
N THR A 34 17.84 11.37 -14.13
CA THR A 34 16.88 10.37 -13.64
C THR A 34 15.74 10.13 -14.62
N GLU A 35 15.25 11.20 -15.26
CA GLU A 35 14.22 11.09 -16.31
C GLU A 35 14.74 10.29 -17.49
N ARG A 36 15.97 10.56 -17.93
CA ARG A 36 16.62 9.81 -19.00
C ARG A 36 16.74 8.32 -18.67
N PHE A 37 17.13 7.99 -17.44
CA PHE A 37 17.18 6.59 -17.00
C PHE A 37 15.79 5.92 -17.07
N PHE A 38 14.72 6.63 -16.74
CA PHE A 38 13.35 6.11 -16.85
C PHE A 38 12.95 5.87 -18.30
N GLU A 39 13.23 6.82 -19.19
CA GLU A 39 12.97 6.69 -20.63
C GLU A 39 13.74 5.52 -21.24
N GLU A 40 15.04 5.39 -20.98
CA GLU A 40 15.90 4.34 -21.53
C GLU A 40 15.50 2.92 -21.06
N ASN A 41 14.82 2.81 -19.92
CA ASN A 41 14.39 1.53 -19.33
C ASN A 41 12.86 1.32 -19.40
N GLU A 42 12.15 2.13 -20.19
CA GLU A 42 10.69 2.03 -20.40
C GLU A 42 9.89 2.03 -19.08
N ILE A 43 10.36 2.79 -18.08
CA ILE A 43 9.69 2.95 -16.79
C ILE A 43 8.59 3.99 -16.97
N GLU A 44 7.34 3.56 -16.80
CA GLU A 44 6.19 4.44 -16.88
C GLU A 44 6.10 5.32 -15.63
N VAL A 45 5.92 6.62 -15.84
CA VAL A 45 5.69 7.59 -14.76
C VAL A 45 4.22 7.95 -14.72
N VAL A 46 3.57 7.67 -13.58
CA VAL A 46 2.18 8.05 -13.34
C VAL A 46 2.12 9.08 -12.23
N THR A 47 1.77 10.31 -12.59
CA THR A 47 1.63 11.41 -11.64
C THR A 47 0.20 11.50 -11.10
N LEU A 48 0.02 11.26 -9.79
CA LEU A 48 -1.28 11.29 -9.12
C LEU A 48 -1.30 12.34 -8.00
N PRO A 49 -2.41 13.09 -7.82
CA PRO A 49 -2.58 13.93 -6.64
C PRO A 49 -2.68 13.05 -5.38
N TYR A 50 -2.09 13.50 -4.27
CA TYR A 50 -2.24 12.82 -2.98
C TYR A 50 -3.54 13.28 -2.30
N THR A 51 -4.64 12.57 -2.58
CA THR A 51 -6.01 12.90 -2.14
C THR A 51 -6.46 12.08 -0.93
N CYS A 52 -5.86 10.91 -0.71
CA CYS A 52 -6.13 10.06 0.44
C CYS A 52 -5.46 10.55 1.74
N LYS A 53 -5.06 11.83 1.79
CA LYS A 53 -4.51 12.47 2.99
C LYS A 53 -5.46 12.35 4.17
N ILE A 54 -4.90 11.98 5.32
CA ILE A 54 -5.61 12.09 6.59
C ILE A 54 -5.35 13.49 7.18
N PRO A 55 -6.35 14.14 7.81
CA PRO A 55 -6.16 15.48 8.39
C PRO A 55 -4.96 15.53 9.36
N ARG A 56 -4.05 16.50 9.12
CA ARG A 56 -2.75 16.66 9.81
C ARG A 56 -2.83 16.69 11.34
N ASN A 57 -3.96 17.07 11.91
CA ASN A 57 -4.13 17.15 13.37
C ASN A 57 -4.19 15.78 14.05
N ASN A 58 -4.17 14.68 13.28
CA ASN A 58 -4.34 13.33 13.80
C ASN A 58 -3.08 12.46 13.73
N PHE A 59 -2.02 12.84 12.97
CA PHE A 59 -0.86 11.98 12.68
C PHE A 59 0.45 12.78 12.54
N ASN A 60 1.46 12.43 13.35
CA ASN A 60 2.78 13.11 13.35
C ASN A 60 3.78 12.51 12.35
N CYS A 61 3.64 11.22 12.00
CA CYS A 61 4.49 10.49 11.05
C CYS A 61 3.65 9.52 10.20
N TRP A 62 4.18 9.05 9.06
CA TRP A 62 3.59 8.03 8.19
C TRP A 62 2.34 8.43 7.37
N GLY A 63 2.02 9.71 7.27
CA GLY A 63 0.91 10.18 6.42
C GLY A 63 1.06 9.70 4.96
N SER A 64 2.29 9.75 4.43
CA SER A 64 2.61 9.36 3.05
C SER A 64 2.17 7.94 2.68
N THR A 65 2.05 7.02 3.64
CA THR A 65 1.58 5.65 3.39
C THR A 65 0.16 5.63 2.79
N PHE A 66 -0.68 6.62 3.11
CA PHE A 66 -2.02 6.72 2.51
C PHE A 66 -2.02 7.07 1.03
N TYR A 67 -0.90 7.51 0.48
CA TYR A 67 -0.76 7.69 -0.97
C TYR A 67 -0.94 6.36 -1.72
N LEU A 68 -0.65 5.22 -1.08
CA LEU A 68 -0.95 3.89 -1.63
C LEU A 68 -2.41 3.77 -2.07
N PHE A 69 -3.36 4.35 -1.35
CA PHE A 69 -4.77 4.27 -1.75
C PHE A 69 -5.09 5.09 -3.01
N ASP A 70 -4.39 6.18 -3.27
CA ASP A 70 -4.51 6.89 -4.55
C ASP A 70 -3.98 6.02 -5.71
N ILE A 71 -2.88 5.30 -5.48
CA ILE A 71 -2.32 4.33 -6.44
C ILE A 71 -3.28 3.16 -6.70
N LEU A 72 -3.81 2.54 -5.63
CA LEU A 72 -4.74 1.41 -5.75
C LEU A 72 -6.02 1.82 -6.50
N LYS A 73 -6.54 3.04 -6.26
CA LYS A 73 -7.68 3.59 -7.01
C LYS A 73 -7.36 3.72 -8.49
N HIS A 74 -6.22 4.32 -8.83
CA HIS A 74 -5.79 4.43 -10.21
C HIS A 74 -5.69 3.06 -10.90
N ILE A 75 -5.07 2.07 -10.25
CA ILE A 75 -4.98 0.70 -10.79
C ILE A 75 -6.38 0.10 -10.99
N SER A 76 -7.27 0.27 -10.01
CA SER A 76 -8.63 -0.30 -10.05
C SER A 76 -9.48 0.21 -11.22
N GLU A 77 -9.19 1.41 -11.71
CA GLU A 77 -9.91 2.09 -12.79
C GLU A 77 -9.29 1.87 -14.17
N ASN A 78 -7.99 1.57 -14.24
CA ASN A 78 -7.22 1.61 -15.50
C ASN A 78 -6.62 0.25 -15.92
N ALA A 79 -6.69 -0.79 -15.08
CA ALA A 79 -6.12 -2.11 -15.36
C ALA A 79 -7.20 -3.19 -15.55
N ALA A 80 -6.84 -4.28 -16.23
CA ALA A 80 -7.73 -5.42 -16.43
C ALA A 80 -7.83 -6.26 -15.15
N GLU A 81 -8.96 -6.93 -14.91
CA GLU A 81 -9.23 -7.60 -13.63
C GLU A 81 -8.25 -8.73 -13.27
N ASP A 82 -7.71 -9.39 -14.30
CA ASP A 82 -6.75 -10.49 -14.17
C ASP A 82 -5.29 -10.03 -14.14
N ASP A 83 -5.03 -8.73 -14.33
CA ASP A 83 -3.67 -8.19 -14.21
C ASP A 83 -3.16 -8.36 -12.77
N ILE A 84 -1.86 -8.61 -12.64
CA ILE A 84 -1.18 -8.78 -11.36
C ILE A 84 -0.27 -7.58 -11.13
N TYR A 85 -0.44 -6.94 -9.97
CA TYR A 85 0.45 -5.88 -9.49
C TYR A 85 1.23 -6.39 -8.29
N ILE A 86 2.54 -6.12 -8.29
CA ILE A 86 3.40 -6.23 -7.11
C ILE A 86 3.83 -4.80 -6.78
N ILE A 87 3.33 -4.29 -5.66
CA ILE A 87 3.52 -2.92 -5.19
C ILE A 87 4.49 -2.97 -4.02
N LEU A 88 5.51 -2.11 -4.03
CA LEU A 88 6.56 -2.08 -3.02
C LEU A 88 6.89 -0.65 -2.62
N ASP A 89 7.33 -0.49 -1.38
CA ASP A 89 7.95 0.74 -0.92
C ASP A 89 9.28 1.01 -1.65
N PRO A 90 9.68 2.30 -1.79
CA PRO A 90 10.85 2.69 -2.58
C PRO A 90 12.20 2.28 -1.97
N ASP A 91 12.21 1.76 -0.74
CA ASP A 91 13.37 1.23 -0.02
C ASP A 91 13.49 -0.31 -0.10
N CYS A 92 12.58 -0.98 -0.81
CA CYS A 92 12.72 -2.40 -1.16
C CYS A 92 13.70 -2.61 -2.33
N VAL A 93 14.27 -3.82 -2.43
CA VAL A 93 15.10 -4.22 -3.58
C VAL A 93 14.84 -5.66 -3.99
N PHE A 94 14.82 -5.93 -5.29
CA PHE A 94 14.69 -7.28 -5.83
C PHE A 94 16.04 -7.99 -5.88
N ILE A 95 16.19 -9.09 -5.15
CA ILE A 95 17.41 -9.92 -5.26
C ILE A 95 17.23 -11.11 -6.22
N ASN A 96 15.98 -11.36 -6.66
CA ASN A 96 15.62 -12.42 -7.59
C ASN A 96 14.43 -11.97 -8.46
N PRO A 97 14.20 -12.62 -9.61
CA PRO A 97 12.99 -12.46 -10.40
C PRO A 97 11.69 -12.76 -9.63
N VAL A 98 10.59 -12.10 -10.02
CA VAL A 98 9.28 -12.19 -9.34
C VAL A 98 8.39 -13.36 -9.79
N ASP A 99 8.83 -14.22 -10.71
CA ASP A 99 8.01 -15.27 -11.32
C ASP A 99 7.24 -16.11 -10.29
N ARG A 100 7.93 -16.50 -9.21
CA ARG A 100 7.31 -17.28 -8.13
C ARG A 100 6.21 -16.50 -7.39
N LEU A 101 6.38 -15.19 -7.22
CA LEU A 101 5.35 -14.35 -6.61
C LEU A 101 4.15 -14.24 -7.54
N VAL A 102 4.39 -14.02 -8.84
CA VAL A 102 3.33 -13.97 -9.87
C VAL A 102 2.55 -15.29 -9.89
N ASP A 103 3.22 -16.44 -9.86
CA ASP A 103 2.58 -17.75 -9.81
C ASP A 103 1.71 -17.94 -8.56
N LEU A 104 2.14 -17.41 -7.42
CA LEU A 104 1.37 -17.49 -6.17
C LEU A 104 0.17 -16.55 -6.21
N ILE A 105 0.33 -15.32 -6.67
CA ILE A 105 -0.76 -14.34 -6.80
C ILE A 105 -1.76 -14.81 -7.86
N SER A 106 -1.30 -15.43 -8.94
CA SER A 106 -2.18 -16.04 -9.94
C SER A 106 -3.08 -17.13 -9.35
N ARG A 107 -2.54 -17.91 -8.39
CA ARG A 107 -3.25 -19.00 -7.71
C ARG A 107 -4.14 -18.56 -6.55
N TYR A 108 -3.72 -17.56 -5.78
CA TYR A 108 -4.35 -17.17 -4.51
C TYR A 108 -4.95 -15.76 -4.52
N ASP A 109 -4.86 -15.07 -5.66
CA ASP A 109 -5.33 -13.70 -5.95
C ASP A 109 -4.66 -12.57 -5.15
N VAL A 110 -4.10 -12.86 -3.98
CA VAL A 110 -3.36 -11.91 -3.14
C VAL A 110 -2.23 -12.61 -2.39
N LEU A 111 -1.13 -11.89 -2.21
CA LEU A 111 0.01 -12.30 -1.42
C LEU A 111 0.48 -11.11 -0.56
N ALA A 112 0.43 -11.34 0.76
CA ALA A 112 0.94 -10.45 1.79
C ALA A 112 1.64 -11.31 2.85
N TYR A 113 2.49 -10.71 3.68
CA TYR A 113 3.26 -11.45 4.67
C TYR A 113 2.85 -11.10 6.09
N ASP A 114 2.57 -12.13 6.88
CA ASP A 114 2.09 -12.04 8.27
C ASP A 114 3.27 -11.64 9.18
N LEU A 115 3.15 -10.50 9.86
CA LEU A 115 4.15 -10.02 10.81
C LEU A 115 4.21 -10.89 12.07
N ARG A 116 3.18 -11.71 12.30
CA ARG A 116 3.03 -12.62 13.46
C ARG A 116 3.13 -11.88 14.79
N SER A 117 2.75 -10.61 14.79
CA SER A 117 2.67 -9.75 15.97
C SER A 117 1.72 -10.37 17.01
N PRO A 118 2.12 -10.45 18.30
CA PRO A 118 1.21 -10.88 19.37
C PRO A 118 -0.08 -10.05 19.38
N PRO A 119 -1.26 -10.63 19.70
CA PRO A 119 -2.53 -9.90 19.66
C PRO A 119 -2.57 -8.63 20.52
N GLU A 120 -1.83 -8.61 21.62
CA GLU A 120 -1.74 -7.53 22.60
C GLU A 120 -0.66 -6.49 22.28
N ALA A 121 0.22 -6.79 21.31
CA ALA A 121 1.32 -5.91 20.95
C ALA A 121 0.80 -4.55 20.46
N ASP A 122 1.45 -3.47 20.88
CA ASP A 122 1.10 -2.13 20.45
C ASP A 122 1.66 -1.87 19.04
N LEU A 123 0.76 -1.83 18.06
CA LEU A 123 1.01 -1.52 16.66
C LEU A 123 0.56 -0.07 16.41
N TYR A 124 1.38 0.87 16.88
CA TYR A 124 1.17 2.32 16.66
C TYR A 124 -0.09 2.88 17.34
N GLY A 125 -0.23 2.55 18.62
CA GLY A 125 -1.32 2.98 19.51
C GLY A 125 -2.56 2.08 19.47
N LEU A 126 -2.47 0.92 18.84
CA LEU A 126 -3.52 -0.11 18.76
C LEU A 126 -2.94 -1.51 18.79
N SER A 127 -3.56 -2.37 19.59
CA SER A 127 -3.35 -3.80 19.50
C SER A 127 -4.30 -4.45 18.47
N ARG A 128 -4.00 -5.69 18.06
CA ARG A 128 -4.94 -6.46 17.23
C ARG A 128 -6.25 -6.74 17.97
N LEU A 129 -6.22 -6.81 19.31
CA LEU A 129 -7.43 -6.85 20.14
C LEU A 129 -8.26 -5.57 20.00
N ASP A 130 -7.63 -4.39 20.01
CA ASP A 130 -8.33 -3.12 19.76
C ASP A 130 -8.92 -3.08 18.34
N MET A 131 -8.18 -3.58 17.34
CA MET A 131 -8.67 -3.69 15.96
C MET A 131 -9.88 -4.61 15.90
N LYS A 132 -9.88 -5.73 16.62
CA LYS A 132 -11.03 -6.64 16.71
C LYS A 132 -12.28 -5.88 17.18
N GLU A 133 -12.20 -5.17 18.30
CA GLU A 133 -13.33 -4.39 18.82
C GLU A 133 -13.85 -3.36 17.81
N ILE A 134 -12.94 -2.67 17.12
CA ILE A 134 -13.30 -1.69 16.07
C ILE A 134 -14.01 -2.38 14.91
N TYR A 135 -13.49 -3.52 14.42
CA TYR A 135 -14.09 -4.26 13.31
C TYR A 135 -15.47 -4.81 13.66
N GLU A 136 -15.63 -5.34 14.88
CA GLU A 136 -16.93 -5.85 15.36
C GLU A 136 -17.95 -4.73 15.49
N GLU A 137 -17.53 -3.54 15.94
CA GLU A 137 -18.38 -2.35 16.01
C GLU A 137 -18.79 -1.85 14.62
N ILE A 138 -17.86 -1.81 13.66
CA ILE A 138 -18.12 -1.36 12.28
C ILE A 138 -19.04 -2.34 11.54
N ASN A 139 -18.78 -3.64 11.67
CA ASN A 139 -19.46 -4.67 10.90
C ASN A 139 -20.72 -5.23 11.60
N GLY A 140 -20.93 -4.89 12.87
CA GLY A 140 -22.03 -5.44 13.69
C GLY A 140 -21.95 -6.95 13.88
N LYS A 141 -20.77 -7.55 13.71
CA LYS A 141 -20.54 -9.00 13.73
C LYS A 141 -19.33 -9.33 14.58
N ALA A 142 -19.48 -10.31 15.47
CA ALA A 142 -18.37 -10.83 16.26
C ALA A 142 -17.36 -11.58 15.36
N LEU A 143 -16.07 -11.36 15.60
CA LEU A 143 -14.98 -12.07 14.98
C LEU A 143 -14.52 -13.21 15.89
N SER A 144 -14.24 -14.38 15.32
CA SER A 144 -13.70 -15.52 16.07
C SER A 144 -12.30 -15.24 16.62
N GLU A 145 -11.49 -14.50 15.87
CA GLU A 145 -10.12 -14.14 16.23
C GLU A 145 -9.79 -12.68 15.84
N PRO A 146 -8.81 -12.05 16.49
CA PRO A 146 -8.32 -10.73 16.08
C PRO A 146 -7.73 -10.75 14.68
N PRO A 147 -7.97 -9.71 13.85
CA PRO A 147 -7.41 -9.64 12.50
C PRO A 147 -5.89 -9.77 12.54
N ARG A 148 -5.32 -10.39 11.50
CA ARG A 148 -3.86 -10.52 11.36
C ARG A 148 -3.25 -9.19 10.95
N ASP A 149 -2.00 -9.03 11.34
CA ASP A 149 -1.17 -7.88 11.02
C ASP A 149 -0.23 -8.26 9.87
N TYR A 150 -0.29 -7.51 8.78
CA TYR A 150 0.47 -7.77 7.56
C TYR A 150 1.40 -6.59 7.28
N GLY A 151 2.62 -6.88 6.85
CA GLY A 151 3.56 -5.83 6.47
C GLY A 151 3.06 -5.06 5.24
N ALA A 152 3.29 -3.74 5.26
CA ALA A 152 2.84 -2.82 4.22
C ALA A 152 3.93 -2.49 3.18
N GLU A 153 5.16 -2.96 3.41
CA GLU A 153 6.35 -2.70 2.59
C GLU A 153 6.21 -3.28 1.19
N TRP A 154 5.43 -4.35 1.03
CA TRP A 154 4.97 -4.82 -0.27
C TRP A 154 3.68 -5.63 -0.19
N VAL A 155 2.93 -5.59 -1.29
CA VAL A 155 1.75 -6.43 -1.53
C VAL A 155 1.70 -6.85 -2.99
N GLY A 156 1.36 -8.12 -3.22
CA GLY A 156 1.06 -8.64 -4.54
C GLY A 156 -0.43 -8.96 -4.65
N ALA A 157 -1.12 -8.48 -5.68
CA ALA A 157 -2.54 -8.76 -5.85
C ALA A 157 -2.98 -8.72 -7.31
N LYS A 158 -4.02 -9.50 -7.62
CA LYS A 158 -4.80 -9.28 -8.85
C LYS A 158 -5.65 -8.02 -8.72
N VAL A 159 -5.90 -7.35 -9.84
CA VAL A 159 -6.71 -6.14 -9.88
C VAL A 159 -8.11 -6.35 -9.33
N LYS A 160 -8.74 -7.52 -9.53
CA LYS A 160 -10.04 -7.83 -8.89
C LYS A 160 -10.00 -7.69 -7.35
N VAL A 161 -8.91 -8.08 -6.70
CA VAL A 161 -8.74 -7.93 -5.24
C VAL A 161 -8.44 -6.48 -4.89
N ILE A 162 -7.65 -5.78 -5.72
CA ILE A 162 -7.41 -4.34 -5.54
C ILE A 162 -8.73 -3.56 -5.58
N LYS A 163 -9.66 -3.88 -6.50
CA LYS A 163 -11.00 -3.30 -6.55
C LYS A 163 -11.78 -3.53 -5.25
N ASP A 164 -11.71 -4.73 -4.67
CA ASP A 164 -12.33 -5.02 -3.38
C ASP A 164 -11.72 -4.21 -2.24
N ILE A 165 -10.38 -4.07 -2.21
CA ILE A 165 -9.67 -3.26 -1.21
C ILE A 165 -10.09 -1.79 -1.31
N VAL A 166 -10.13 -1.23 -2.52
CA VAL A 166 -10.56 0.15 -2.77
C VAL A 166 -12.00 0.37 -2.31
N ARG A 167 -12.91 -0.55 -2.64
CA ARG A 167 -14.31 -0.49 -2.19
C ARG A 167 -14.41 -0.47 -0.66
N ILE A 168 -13.73 -1.40 0.02
CA ILE A 168 -13.73 -1.49 1.49
C ILE A 168 -13.13 -0.22 2.11
N PHE A 169 -12.05 0.31 1.53
CA PHE A 169 -11.45 1.55 2.00
C PHE A 169 -12.43 2.73 1.93
N ASP A 170 -13.12 2.90 0.81
CA ASP A 170 -14.08 4.02 0.64
C ASP A 170 -15.30 3.88 1.56
N GLU A 171 -15.82 2.66 1.74
CA GLU A 171 -16.92 2.38 2.68
C GLU A 171 -16.52 2.70 4.12
N THR A 172 -15.31 2.31 4.53
CA THR A 172 -14.83 2.46 5.91
C THR A 172 -14.31 3.87 6.24
N ARG A 173 -13.87 4.64 5.24
CA ARG A 173 -13.32 5.99 5.45
C ARG A 173 -14.29 6.93 6.15
N SER A 174 -15.54 6.96 5.70
CA SER A 174 -16.60 7.78 6.32
C SER A 174 -16.83 7.41 7.79
N ILE A 175 -16.79 6.11 8.10
CA ILE A 175 -16.99 5.57 9.44
C ILE A 175 -15.82 5.96 10.34
N ILE A 176 -14.59 5.84 9.84
CA ILE A 176 -13.38 6.26 10.57
C ILE A 176 -13.44 7.75 10.89
N ASP A 177 -13.81 8.60 9.94
CA ASP A 177 -13.93 10.05 10.15
C ASP A 177 -14.96 10.39 11.23
N GLU A 178 -16.10 9.69 11.29
CA GLU A 178 -17.07 9.87 12.37
C GLU A 178 -16.53 9.43 13.74
N ARG A 179 -15.79 8.31 13.79
CA ARG A 179 -15.16 7.83 15.03
C ARG A 179 -14.15 8.83 15.57
N VAL A 180 -13.34 9.43 14.69
CA VAL A 180 -12.39 10.51 15.03
C VAL A 180 -13.14 11.67 15.69
N LYS A 181 -14.24 12.15 15.07
CA LYS A 181 -15.05 13.26 15.60
C LYS A 181 -15.63 12.95 16.98
N ARG A 182 -15.96 11.68 17.26
CA ARG A 182 -16.49 11.21 18.54
C ARG A 182 -15.41 10.87 19.59
N GLY A 183 -14.13 11.07 19.28
CA GLY A 183 -13.01 10.78 20.19
C GLY A 183 -12.83 9.29 20.50
N LYS A 184 -13.39 8.39 19.67
CA LYS A 184 -13.24 6.93 19.83
C LYS A 184 -11.84 6.48 19.38
N LYS A 185 -11.41 5.29 19.83
CA LYS A 185 -10.27 4.60 19.21
C LYS A 185 -10.55 4.40 17.72
N VAL A 186 -9.59 4.79 16.91
CA VAL A 186 -9.60 4.67 15.44
C VAL A 186 -8.40 3.85 15.03
N LEU A 187 -8.48 3.18 13.88
CA LEU A 187 -7.52 2.22 13.32
C LEU A 187 -6.08 2.74 13.13
N ILE A 188 -5.78 3.96 13.57
CA ILE A 188 -4.46 4.60 13.54
C ILE A 188 -4.42 5.60 14.71
N ARG A 189 -3.50 5.48 15.69
CA ARG A 189 -3.47 6.42 16.83
C ARG A 189 -2.09 7.05 17.09
N ARG A 190 -2.01 8.34 16.77
CA ARG A 190 -1.23 9.48 17.31
C ARG A 190 0.22 9.39 17.85
N ASN A 191 0.80 8.27 18.26
CA ASN A 191 2.06 8.34 19.00
C ASN A 191 3.21 7.57 18.32
N THR A 192 4.35 8.27 18.31
CA THR A 192 5.71 7.85 17.90
C THR A 192 5.93 7.66 16.40
N CYS A 193 6.58 8.68 15.83
CA CYS A 193 7.75 8.47 14.99
C CYS A 193 8.82 7.70 15.81
#